data_AF-A0A838FPX2-F1
#
_entry.id   AF-A0A838FPX2-F1
#
_cell.length_a   1.000
_cell.length_b   1.000
_cell.length_c   1.000
_cell.angle_alpha   90.00
_cell.angle_beta   90.00
_cell.angle_gamma   90.00
#
_symmetry.space_group_name_H-M   'P 1'
#
loop_
_entity.id
_entity.type
_entity.pdbx_description
1 polymer ?
#
loop_
_entity_poly.entity_id
_entity_poly.type
_entity_poly.pdbx_seq_one_letter_code
_entity_poly.pdbx_strand_id
1 'polypeptide(L)'
;MKRKKLVVMGFMGSCPIAGVIWQHIHYLVGLQRLGHDVYYIEDSGRIAYNPVTQIDGISYDYAAKILSKLATEFGFERRWGYCARYLDDHPTIGLSRAKIRQLYRDADAILNVCGAQEW
;
A
#
# COMPACT_ATOMS: atom_id res chain seq x y z
N MET A 1 -9.35 18.02 15.85
CA MET A 1 -7.93 17.58 15.68
C MET A 1 -7.33 18.25 14.45
N LYS A 2 -6.02 18.57 14.45
CA LYS A 2 -5.34 19.09 13.23
C LYS A 2 -5.20 17.95 12.21
N ARG A 3 -5.53 18.21 10.95
CA ARG A 3 -5.33 17.25 9.86
C ARG A 3 -3.84 16.93 9.70
N LYS A 4 -3.52 15.65 9.52
CA LYS A 4 -2.16 15.10 9.45
C LYS A 4 -2.02 14.29 8.16
N LYS A 5 -0.81 14.25 7.60
CA LYS A 5 -0.47 13.39 6.47
C LYS A 5 0.16 12.11 6.99
N LEU A 6 -0.55 11.00 6.85
CA LEU A 6 -0.16 9.71 7.42
C LEU A 6 0.10 8.71 6.30
N VAL A 7 1.16 7.92 6.42
CA VAL A 7 1.44 6.81 5.51
C VAL A 7 1.25 5.50 6.27
N VAL A 8 0.34 4.67 5.79
CA VAL A 8 0.16 3.29 6.23
C VAL A 8 0.91 2.40 5.25
N MET A 9 1.85 1.64 5.78
CA MET A 9 2.65 0.67 5.05
C MET A 9 2.20 -0.74 5.36
N GLY A 10 2.29 -1.61 4.36
CA GLY A 10 1.73 -2.93 4.44
C GLY A 10 1.99 -3.80 3.23
N PHE A 11 1.42 -5.00 3.24
CA PHE A 11 1.61 -5.96 2.15
C PHE A 11 0.30 -6.59 1.66
N MET A 12 -0.85 -5.92 1.83
CA MET A 12 -2.16 -6.47 1.43
C MET A 12 -2.33 -6.69 -0.08
N GLY A 13 -1.58 -5.98 -0.93
CA GLY A 13 -1.52 -6.17 -2.37
C GLY A 13 -0.63 -7.35 -2.72
N SER A 14 0.56 -7.44 -2.15
CA SER A 14 1.46 -8.58 -2.35
C SER A 14 1.03 -9.86 -1.61
N CYS A 15 0.17 -9.80 -0.59
CA CYS A 15 -0.48 -10.94 0.06
C CYS A 15 -1.98 -10.64 0.25
N PRO A 16 -2.79 -10.78 -0.80
CA PRO A 16 -4.19 -10.39 -0.79
C PRO A 16 -5.11 -11.45 -0.19
N ILE A 17 -4.78 -11.88 1.02
CA ILE A 17 -5.61 -12.78 1.83
C ILE A 17 -6.50 -11.91 2.73
N ALA A 18 -7.75 -12.33 2.94
CA ALA A 18 -8.76 -11.55 3.65
C ALA A 18 -8.28 -10.98 5.01
N GLY A 19 -7.59 -11.80 5.82
CA GLY A 19 -7.04 -11.36 7.11
C GLY A 19 -5.99 -10.25 6.97
N VAL A 20 -5.09 -10.39 5.99
CA VAL A 20 -4.05 -9.37 5.71
C VAL A 20 -4.71 -8.08 5.21
N ILE A 21 -5.65 -8.16 4.28
CA ILE A 21 -6.39 -6.99 3.79
C ILE A 21 -7.06 -6.26 4.96
N TRP A 22 -7.80 -6.99 5.78
CA TRP A 22 -8.58 -6.40 6.87
C TRP A 22 -7.70 -5.72 7.91
N GLN A 23 -6.53 -6.30 8.23
CA GLN A 23 -5.55 -5.69 9.13
C GLN A 23 -5.12 -4.29 8.68
N HIS A 24 -4.99 -4.03 7.37
CA HIS A 24 -4.57 -2.71 6.86
C HIS A 24 -5.76 -1.76 6.66
N ILE A 25 -6.87 -2.26 6.11
CA ILE A 25 -8.08 -1.46 5.84
C ILE A 25 -8.61 -0.81 7.12
N HIS A 26 -8.56 -1.49 8.27
CA HIS A 26 -8.98 -0.91 9.53
C HIS A 26 -8.19 0.34 9.94
N TYR A 27 -6.86 0.33 9.76
CA TYR A 27 -6.04 1.51 10.02
C TYR A 27 -6.35 2.62 9.01
N LEU A 28 -6.44 2.29 7.72
CA LEU A 28 -6.76 3.26 6.67
C LEU A 28 -8.08 3.98 6.93
N VAL A 29 -9.16 3.21 7.07
CA VAL A 29 -10.51 3.74 7.30
C VAL A 29 -10.61 4.45 8.65
N GLY A 30 -10.01 3.89 9.70
CA GLY A 30 -10.00 4.51 11.03
C GLY A 30 -9.34 5.89 11.01
N LEU A 31 -8.14 6.00 10.42
CA LEU A 31 -7.41 7.26 10.30
C LEU A 31 -8.12 8.27 9.37
N GLN A 32 -8.77 7.79 8.31
CA GLN A 32 -9.61 8.65 7.45
C GLN A 32 -10.79 9.23 8.23
N ARG A 33 -11.48 8.42 9.04
CA ARG A 33 -12.61 8.86 9.89
C ARG A 33 -12.20 9.87 10.96
N LEU A 34 -10.94 9.82 11.41
CA LEU A 34 -10.36 10.85 12.28
C LEU A 34 -10.02 12.17 11.55
N GLY A 35 -10.23 12.23 10.24
CA GLY A 35 -10.05 13.43 9.41
C GLY A 35 -8.63 13.64 8.90
N HIS A 36 -7.81 12.59 8.83
CA HIS A 36 -6.43 12.66 8.32
C HIS A 36 -6.33 12.40 6.81
N ASP A 37 -5.26 12.90 6.20
CA ASP A 37 -4.88 12.58 4.83
C ASP A 37 -4.04 11.30 4.84
N VAL A 38 -4.68 10.16 4.58
CA VAL A 38 -4.08 8.84 4.73
C VAL A 38 -3.66 8.28 3.36
N TYR A 39 -2.43 7.77 3.30
CA TYR A 39 -1.86 7.13 2.13
C TYR A 39 -1.53 5.67 2.43
N TYR A 40 -1.77 4.77 1.47
CA TYR A 40 -1.37 3.36 1.56
C TYR A 40 -0.18 3.08 0.65
N ILE A 41 0.95 2.57 1.17
CA ILE A 41 2.14 2.32 0.33
C ILE A 41 2.70 0.92 0.59
N GLU A 42 2.88 0.15 -0.48
CA GLU A 42 3.77 -1.01 -0.48
C GLU A 42 5.02 -0.63 -1.27
N ASP A 43 6.16 -0.59 -0.59
CA ASP A 43 7.47 -0.34 -1.21
C ASP A 43 8.45 -1.37 -0.64
N SER A 44 8.49 -2.56 -1.24
CA SER A 44 9.18 -3.74 -0.66
C SER A 44 9.74 -4.64 -1.75
N GLY A 45 10.80 -5.40 -1.40
CA GLY A 45 11.33 -6.49 -2.21
C GLY A 45 10.51 -7.78 -2.16
N ARG A 46 9.35 -7.79 -1.48
CA ARG A 46 8.48 -8.96 -1.39
C ARG A 46 7.84 -9.30 -2.73
N ILE A 47 8.08 -10.51 -3.22
CA ILE A 47 7.42 -11.07 -4.41
C ILE A 47 5.91 -11.14 -4.18
N ALA A 48 5.14 -10.76 -5.19
CA ALA A 48 3.68 -10.77 -5.11
C ALA A 48 3.11 -12.18 -5.19
N TYR A 49 2.22 -12.51 -4.25
CA TYR A 49 1.43 -13.73 -4.27
C TYR A 49 0.14 -13.53 -5.07
N ASN A 50 -0.13 -14.43 -6.01
CA ASN A 50 -1.42 -14.47 -6.71
C ASN A 50 -2.33 -15.55 -6.07
N PRO A 51 -3.43 -15.16 -5.41
CA PRO A 51 -4.30 -16.10 -4.70
C PRO A 51 -5.18 -16.95 -5.62
N VAL A 52 -5.30 -16.58 -6.91
CA VAL A 52 -6.08 -17.34 -7.90
C VAL A 52 -5.26 -18.50 -8.46
N THR A 53 -4.00 -18.24 -8.80
CA THR A 53 -3.08 -19.27 -9.31
C THR A 53 -2.31 -19.98 -8.21
N GLN A 54 -2.38 -19.46 -6.97
CA GLN A 54 -1.66 -19.95 -5.79
C GLN A 54 -0.14 -20.02 -5.99
N ILE A 55 0.41 -19.08 -6.76
CA ILE A 55 1.83 -19.02 -7.11
C ILE A 55 2.36 -17.63 -6.79
N ASP A 56 3.56 -17.59 -6.21
CA ASP A 56 4.38 -16.39 -6.14
C ASP A 56 5.05 -16.17 -7.51
N GLY A 57 4.98 -14.95 -8.03
CA GLY A 57 5.54 -14.65 -9.34
C GLY A 57 5.97 -13.21 -9.48
N ILE A 58 6.72 -12.95 -10.55
CA ILE A 58 7.22 -11.62 -10.87
C ILE A 58 6.09 -10.64 -11.29
N SER A 59 4.93 -11.17 -11.66
CA SER A 59 3.76 -10.35 -11.98
C SER A 59 3.10 -9.83 -10.70
N TYR A 60 2.95 -8.51 -10.63
CA TYR A 60 2.16 -7.82 -9.60
C TYR A 60 0.76 -7.42 -10.09
N ASP A 61 0.27 -7.99 -11.20
CA ASP A 61 -1.02 -7.60 -11.80
C ASP A 61 -2.20 -7.83 -10.85
N TYR A 62 -2.14 -8.91 -10.05
CA TYR A 62 -3.16 -9.14 -9.04
C TYR A 62 -3.11 -8.08 -7.94
N ALA A 63 -1.90 -7.75 -7.44
CA ALA A 63 -1.70 -6.70 -6.45
C ALA A 63 -2.24 -5.35 -6.95
N ALA A 64 -1.94 -5.00 -8.20
CA ALA A 64 -2.48 -3.83 -8.88
C ALA A 64 -4.03 -3.81 -8.91
N LYS A 65 -4.64 -4.91 -9.36
CA LYS A 65 -6.10 -5.04 -9.47
C LYS A 65 -6.79 -4.95 -8.11
N ILE A 66 -6.29 -5.68 -7.11
CA ILE A 66 -6.92 -5.71 -5.79
C ILE A 66 -6.75 -4.39 -5.06
N LEU A 67 -5.57 -3.75 -5.12
CA LEU A 67 -5.35 -2.44 -4.51
C LEU A 67 -6.22 -1.37 -5.18
N SER A 68 -6.35 -1.38 -6.51
CA SER A 68 -7.26 -0.46 -7.20
C SER A 68 -8.71 -0.66 -6.77
N LYS A 69 -9.17 -1.92 -6.65
CA LYS A 69 -10.54 -2.22 -6.20
C LYS A 69 -10.78 -1.72 -4.77
N LEU A 70 -9.89 -2.06 -3.85
CA LEU A 70 -9.99 -1.64 -2.45
C LEU A 70 -9.91 -0.12 -2.31
N ALA A 71 -9.09 0.54 -3.12
CA ALA A 71 -8.97 1.99 -3.12
C ALA A 71 -10.29 2.67 -3.50
N THR A 72 -11.01 2.12 -4.47
CA THR A 72 -12.36 2.60 -4.83
C THR A 72 -13.38 2.29 -3.73
N GLU A 73 -13.32 1.11 -3.14
CA GLU A 73 -14.27 0.69 -2.12
C GLU A 73 -14.17 1.50 -0.81
N PHE A 74 -12.95 1.87 -0.42
CA PHE A 74 -12.67 2.54 0.86
C PHE A 74 -12.21 4.01 0.73
N GLY A 75 -12.26 4.58 -0.48
CA GLY A 75 -12.07 6.02 -0.73
C GLY A 75 -10.62 6.50 -0.61
N PHE A 76 -9.68 5.74 -1.15
CA PHE A 76 -8.25 6.09 -1.19
C PHE A 76 -7.64 5.99 -2.61
N GLU A 77 -8.46 6.08 -3.67
CA GLU A 77 -8.11 5.89 -5.09
C GLU A 77 -6.87 6.67 -5.54
N ARG A 78 -6.68 7.88 -5.01
CA ARG A 78 -5.58 8.79 -5.37
C ARG A 78 -4.45 8.82 -4.35
N ARG A 79 -4.48 7.92 -3.37
CA ARG A 79 -3.61 7.92 -2.19
C ARG A 79 -2.99 6.56 -1.93
N TRP A 80 -2.79 5.74 -2.96
CA TRP A 80 -2.06 4.48 -2.82
C TRP A 80 -0.95 4.31 -3.83
N GLY A 81 0.09 3.57 -3.45
CA GLY A 81 1.20 3.21 -4.33
C GLY A 81 1.70 1.81 -4.02
N TYR A 82 2.10 1.09 -5.07
CA TYR A 82 2.79 -0.18 -4.98
C TYR A 82 4.06 -0.11 -5.80
N CYS A 83 5.22 -0.34 -5.19
CA CYS A 83 6.53 -0.39 -5.81
C CYS A 83 7.07 -1.82 -5.75
N ALA A 84 7.21 -2.45 -6.91
CA ALA A 84 7.76 -3.79 -7.04
C ALA A 84 9.29 -3.74 -7.00
N ARG A 85 9.90 -3.61 -5.82
CA ARG A 85 11.37 -3.48 -5.72
C ARG A 85 12.14 -4.73 -6.11
N TYR A 86 11.47 -5.87 -6.25
CA TYR A 86 12.06 -7.13 -6.71
C TYR A 86 12.21 -7.21 -8.23
N LEU A 87 11.74 -6.21 -8.98
CA LEU A 87 11.95 -6.07 -10.42
C LEU A 87 12.99 -4.99 -10.69
N ASP A 88 13.69 -5.12 -11.82
CA ASP A 88 14.55 -4.06 -12.33
C ASP A 88 13.75 -2.75 -12.53
N ASP A 89 14.43 -1.61 -12.38
CA ASP A 89 13.86 -0.25 -12.41
C ASP A 89 12.83 0.11 -11.32
N HIS A 90 12.43 -0.84 -10.47
CA HIS A 90 11.48 -0.69 -9.37
C HIS A 90 10.16 -0.04 -9.82
N PRO A 91 9.39 -0.67 -10.72
CA PRO A 91 8.18 -0.09 -11.28
C PRO A 91 7.15 0.20 -10.19
N THR A 92 6.39 1.28 -10.40
CA THR A 92 5.34 1.72 -9.48
C THR A 92 3.98 1.78 -10.16
N ILE A 93 2.94 1.37 -9.45
CA ILE A 93 1.54 1.60 -9.81
C ILE A 93 0.82 2.42 -8.74
N GLY A 94 -0.18 3.20 -9.16
CA GLY A 94 -0.84 4.18 -8.32
C GLY A 94 -0.02 5.47 -8.31
N LEU A 95 0.57 5.81 -7.16
CA LEU A 95 1.48 6.94 -7.05
C LEU A 95 2.83 6.66 -7.72
N SER A 96 3.39 7.68 -8.38
CA SER A 96 4.74 7.60 -8.95
C SER A 96 5.81 7.48 -7.86
N ARG A 97 6.94 6.83 -8.19
CA ARG A 97 8.11 6.73 -7.28
C ARG A 97 8.55 8.07 -6.70
N ALA A 98 8.55 9.14 -7.50
CA ALA A 98 8.89 10.49 -7.02
C ALA A 98 7.91 10.98 -5.94
N LYS A 99 6.60 10.72 -6.12
CA LYS A 99 5.58 11.09 -5.15
C LYS A 99 5.67 10.26 -3.88
N ILE A 100 5.93 8.96 -3.99
CA ILE A 100 6.17 8.07 -2.84
C ILE A 100 7.35 8.58 -2.01
N ARG A 101 8.50 8.87 -2.65
CA ARG A 101 9.67 9.43 -1.94
C ARG A 101 9.39 10.78 -1.30
N GLN A 102 8.54 11.61 -1.91
CA GLN A 102 8.12 12.87 -1.30
C GLN A 102 7.23 12.63 -0.07
N LEU A 103 6.33 11.64 -0.11
CA LEU A 103 5.51 11.27 1.06
C LEU A 103 6.38 10.87 2.25
N TYR A 104 7.47 10.12 2.03
CA TYR A 104 8.36 9.72 3.13
C TYR A 104 9.07 10.91 3.81
N ARG A 105 9.33 11.99 3.07
CA ARG A 105 9.89 13.23 3.64
C ARG A 105 8.84 14.07 4.35
N ASP A 106 7.62 14.12 3.83
CA ASP A 106 6.60 15.07 4.26
C ASP A 106 5.56 14.48 5.23
N ALA A 107 5.56 13.17 5.46
CA ALA A 107 4.59 12.52 6.33
C ALA A 107 4.80 12.96 7.78
N ASP A 108 3.71 13.23 8.49
CA ASP A 108 3.74 13.48 9.93
C ASP A 108 4.03 12.20 10.72
N ALA A 109 3.64 11.04 10.18
CA ALA A 109 3.97 9.71 10.72
C ALA A 109 3.84 8.62 9.64
N ILE A 110 4.58 7.53 9.85
CA ILE A 110 4.53 6.32 9.03
C ILE A 110 4.22 5.12 9.94
N LEU A 111 3.19 4.35 9.59
CA LEU A 111 2.77 3.15 10.30
C LEU A 111 3.14 1.92 9.47
N ASN A 112 4.21 1.23 9.83
CA ASN A 112 4.59 -0.06 9.25
C ASN A 112 3.83 -1.19 9.95
N VAL A 113 2.58 -1.42 9.53
CA VAL A 113 1.56 -2.20 10.28
C VAL A 113 2.02 -3.63 10.60
N CYS A 114 2.82 -4.24 9.72
CA CYS A 114 3.31 -5.60 9.91
C CYS A 114 4.83 -5.69 10.11
N GLY A 115 5.54 -4.56 10.20
CA GLY A 115 7.01 -4.56 10.19
C GLY A 115 7.63 -5.12 8.90
N ALA A 116 6.85 -5.23 7.82
CA ALA A 116 7.26 -5.90 6.57
C ALA A 116 8.01 -4.97 5.61
N GLN A 117 7.89 -3.66 5.80
CA GLN A 117 8.59 -2.68 4.98
C GLN A 117 10.03 -2.51 5.44
N GLU A 118 10.92 -2.60 4.45
CA GLU A 118 12.37 -2.44 4.57
C GLU A 118 12.74 -0.96 4.38
N TRP A 119 13.84 -0.52 5.00
CA TRP A 119 14.31 0.87 4.98
C TRP A 119 15.40 1.11 3.94
#